data_AF-A0A537J6Q0-F1
#
_entry.id   AF-A0A537J6Q0-F1
#
_cell.length_a   1.000
_cell.length_b   1.000
_cell.length_c   1.000
_cell.angle_alpha   90.00
_cell.angle_beta   90.00
_cell.angle_gamma   90.00
#
_symmetry.space_group_name_H-M   'P 1'
#
loop_
_entity.id
_entity.type
_entity.pdbx_description
1 polymer ?
#
loop_
_entity_poly.entity_id
_entity_poly.type
_entity_poly.pdbx_seq_one_letter_code
_entity_poly.pdbx_strand_id
1 'polypeptide(L)'
;MGPNAVTEPWPKAVFEQRIRDLLAQRYHDRHPFNQRMHEGTLSPEQLRGWAANRFYYQQVIPVKDAVLLSKLPWEFRREWIQRIIDHDGTRPGEGGLEAWLRLGEAVGLRRDDLLEHRFLVPAARFACDA
;
A
#
# COMPACT_ATOMS: atom_id res chain seq x y z
N MET A 1 -13.86 21.83 -22.21
CA MET A 1 -13.87 20.47 -21.63
C MET A 1 -12.95 19.61 -22.48
N GLY A 2 -12.05 18.83 -21.89
CA GLY A 2 -11.17 17.95 -22.65
C GLY A 2 -11.96 16.86 -23.40
N PRO A 3 -11.41 16.24 -24.44
CA PRO A 3 -12.12 15.31 -25.34
C PRO A 3 -12.64 14.01 -24.69
N ASN A 4 -12.57 13.87 -23.36
CA ASN A 4 -12.96 12.67 -22.61
C ASN A 4 -14.03 12.95 -21.53
N ALA A 5 -14.80 14.04 -21.63
CA ALA A 5 -15.89 14.27 -20.70
C ALA A 5 -16.94 13.15 -20.82
N VAL A 6 -17.14 12.41 -19.73
CA VAL A 6 -18.19 11.38 -19.63
C VAL A 6 -19.52 12.10 -19.47
N THR A 7 -20.30 12.16 -20.54
CA THR A 7 -21.60 12.86 -20.55
C THR A 7 -22.75 11.98 -20.10
N GLU A 8 -22.58 10.65 -20.14
CA GLU A 8 -23.55 9.66 -19.69
C GLU A 8 -22.85 8.53 -18.92
N PRO A 9 -23.47 7.92 -17.87
CA PRO A 9 -22.89 6.81 -17.14
C PRO A 9 -22.56 5.63 -18.05
N TRP A 10 -21.35 5.08 -17.93
CA TRP A 10 -20.98 3.90 -18.71
C TRP A 10 -21.72 2.65 -18.23
N PRO A 11 -22.02 1.69 -19.14
CA PRO A 11 -22.41 0.35 -18.75
C PRO A 11 -21.37 -0.28 -17.82
N LYS A 12 -21.81 -1.09 -16.85
CA LYS A 12 -20.94 -1.72 -15.83
C LYS A 12 -19.68 -2.37 -16.43
N ALA A 13 -19.84 -3.18 -17.47
CA ALA A 13 -18.72 -3.87 -18.11
C ALA A 13 -17.70 -2.90 -18.73
N VAL A 14 -18.19 -1.80 -19.34
CA VAL A 14 -17.34 -0.77 -19.93
C VAL A 14 -16.60 -0.01 -18.83
N PHE A 15 -17.26 0.32 -17.73
CA PHE A 15 -16.63 0.99 -16.60
C PHE A 15 -15.53 0.13 -15.96
N GLU A 16 -15.82 -1.15 -15.73
CA GLU A 16 -14.86 -2.10 -15.17
C GLU A 16 -13.63 -2.26 -16.08
N GLN A 17 -13.84 -2.43 -17.40
CA GLN A 17 -12.74 -2.54 -18.35
C GLN A 17 -11.86 -1.30 -18.33
N ARG A 18 -12.45 -0.10 -18.26
CA ARG A 18 -11.68 1.15 -18.17
C ARG A 18 -10.83 1.25 -16.91
N ILE A 19 -11.31 0.76 -15.76
CA ILE A 19 -10.50 0.68 -14.54
C ILE A 19 -9.33 -0.27 -14.75
N ARG A 20 -9.57 -1.45 -15.35
CA ARG A 20 -8.52 -2.44 -15.65
C ARG A 20 -7.45 -1.86 -16.59
N ASP A 21 -7.87 -1.17 -17.65
CA ASP A 21 -6.97 -0.54 -18.61
C ASP A 21 -6.12 0.56 -17.96
N LEU A 22 -6.71 1.36 -17.07
CA LEU A 22 -5.99 2.38 -16.31
C LEU A 22 -4.93 1.75 -15.41
N LEU A 23 -5.29 0.70 -14.66
CA LEU A 23 -4.36 -0.01 -13.78
C LEU A 23 -3.23 -0.67 -14.59
N ALA A 24 -3.53 -1.32 -15.72
CA ALA A 24 -2.52 -1.92 -16.59
C ALA A 24 -1.46 -0.92 -17.12
N GLN A 25 -1.81 0.36 -17.18
CA GLN A 25 -0.92 1.43 -17.64
C GLN A 25 -0.21 2.18 -16.50
N ARG A 26 -0.87 2.32 -15.35
CA ARG A 26 -0.46 3.24 -14.27
C ARG A 26 -0.09 2.57 -12.96
N TYR A 27 -0.29 1.26 -12.84
CA TYR A 27 0.12 0.54 -11.65
C TYR A 27 1.65 0.53 -11.51
N HIS A 28 2.13 0.42 -10.26
CA HIS A 28 3.54 0.67 -9.94
C HIS A 28 4.48 -0.47 -10.34
N ASP A 29 3.96 -1.60 -10.78
CA ASP A 29 4.73 -2.73 -11.30
C ASP A 29 5.59 -2.31 -12.51
N ARG A 30 5.10 -1.34 -13.28
CA ARG A 30 5.83 -0.74 -14.40
C ARG A 30 6.86 0.33 -14.00
N HIS A 31 6.91 0.73 -12.73
CA HIS A 31 7.87 1.74 -12.29
C HIS A 31 9.30 1.16 -12.39
N PRO A 32 10.30 1.91 -12.91
CA PRO A 32 11.66 1.38 -13.11
C PRO A 32 12.28 0.77 -11.84
N PHE A 33 11.99 1.36 -10.67
CA PHE A 33 12.45 0.79 -9.39
C PHE A 33 11.86 -0.61 -9.12
N ASN A 34 10.58 -0.82 -9.42
CA ASN A 34 9.89 -2.10 -9.20
C ASN A 34 10.39 -3.16 -10.18
N GLN A 35 10.61 -2.81 -11.45
CA GLN A 35 11.21 -3.69 -12.45
C GLN A 35 12.61 -4.14 -12.03
N ARG A 36 13.48 -3.19 -11.64
CA ARG A 36 14.83 -3.51 -11.14
C ARG A 36 14.82 -4.41 -9.90
N MET A 37 13.83 -4.24 -9.02
CA MET A 37 13.67 -5.12 -7.86
C MET A 37 13.35 -6.56 -8.28
N HIS A 38 12.43 -6.76 -9.22
CA HIS A 38 12.07 -8.09 -9.73
C HIS A 38 13.19 -8.72 -10.55
N GLU A 39 13.97 -7.92 -11.27
CA GLU A 39 15.16 -8.35 -12.00
C GLU A 39 16.36 -8.66 -11.08
N GLY A 40 16.28 -8.32 -9.79
CA GLY A 40 17.36 -8.54 -8.84
C GLY A 40 18.55 -7.58 -8.99
N THR A 41 18.36 -6.41 -9.61
CA THR A 41 19.44 -5.45 -9.92
C THR A 41 19.52 -4.27 -8.94
N LEU A 42 18.76 -4.32 -7.84
CA LEU A 42 18.92 -3.35 -6.75
C LEU A 42 20.16 -3.69 -5.91
N SER A 43 20.85 -2.65 -5.42
CA SER A 43 21.84 -2.85 -4.37
C SER A 43 21.15 -3.25 -3.05
N PRO A 44 21.88 -3.88 -2.10
CA PRO A 44 21.35 -4.15 -0.76
C PRO A 44 20.78 -2.91 -0.07
N GLU A 45 21.45 -1.75 -0.20
CA GLU A 45 21.01 -0.48 0.37
C GLU A 45 19.71 0.01 -0.26
N GLN A 46 19.55 -0.15 -1.58
CA GLN A 46 18.33 0.22 -2.29
C GLN A 46 17.14 -0.64 -1.84
N LEU A 47 17.35 -1.95 -1.66
CA LEU A 47 16.31 -2.86 -1.17
C LEU A 47 15.90 -2.53 0.27
N ARG A 48 16.87 -2.26 1.16
CA ARG A 48 16.59 -1.80 2.54
C ARG A 48 15.83 -0.48 2.55
N GLY A 49 16.23 0.49 1.73
CA GLY A 49 15.52 1.76 1.59
C GLY A 49 14.07 1.58 1.16
N TRP A 50 13.82 0.69 0.19
CA TRP A 50 12.47 0.32 -0.22
C TRP A 50 11.68 -0.32 0.92
N ALA A 51 12.25 -1.30 1.62
CA ALA A 51 11.57 -1.99 2.73
C ALA A 51 11.19 -1.01 3.85
N ALA A 52 12.10 -0.13 4.25
CA ALA A 52 11.85 0.86 5.30
C ALA A 52 10.76 1.88 4.92
N ASN A 53 10.76 2.35 3.68
CA ASN A 53 9.74 3.30 3.21
C ASN A 53 8.39 2.61 2.97
N ARG A 54 8.40 1.39 2.46
CA ARG A 54 7.18 0.62 2.21
C ARG A 54 6.52 0.18 3.51
N PHE A 55 7.28 -0.05 4.58
CA PHE A 55 6.71 -0.33 5.91
C PHE A 55 5.76 0.79 6.37
N TYR A 56 6.14 2.07 6.19
CA TYR A 56 5.25 3.18 6.55
C TYR A 56 3.93 3.15 5.76
N TYR A 57 3.99 2.92 4.45
CA TYR A 57 2.80 2.73 3.64
C TYR A 57 1.90 1.60 4.20
N GLN A 58 2.48 0.50 4.66
CA GLN A 58 1.73 -0.63 5.23
C GLN A 58 1.08 -0.26 6.56
N GLN A 59 1.77 0.53 7.41
CA GLN A 59 1.22 1.03 8.68
C GLN A 59 0.03 1.97 8.48
N VAL A 60 0.00 2.74 7.40
CA VAL A 60 -1.10 3.67 7.13
C VAL A 60 -2.34 2.97 6.57
N ILE A 61 -2.23 1.78 5.95
CA ILE A 61 -3.38 1.04 5.41
C ILE A 61 -4.49 0.80 6.45
N PRO A 62 -4.24 0.19 7.63
CA PRO A 62 -5.29 -0.04 8.63
C PRO A 62 -5.87 1.27 9.17
N VAL A 63 -5.09 2.35 9.26
CA VAL A 63 -5.59 3.69 9.64
C VAL A 63 -6.58 4.22 8.59
N LYS A 64 -6.19 4.20 7.32
CA LYS A 64 -7.06 4.58 6.19
C LYS A 64 -8.32 3.71 6.14
N ASP A 65 -8.20 2.40 6.37
CA ASP A 65 -9.36 1.50 6.40
C ASP A 65 -10.26 1.75 7.61
N ALA A 66 -9.73 2.16 8.77
CA ALA A 66 -10.52 2.55 9.93
C ALA A 66 -11.33 3.83 9.66
N VAL A 67 -10.72 4.83 9.00
CA VAL A 67 -11.41 6.05 8.58
C VAL A 67 -12.57 5.71 7.64
N LEU A 68 -12.34 4.84 6.66
CA LEU A 68 -13.40 4.39 5.76
C LEU A 68 -14.50 3.62 6.50
N LEU A 69 -14.12 2.65 7.35
CA LEU A 69 -15.03 1.85 8.16
C LEU A 69 -15.96 2.71 9.00
N SER A 70 -15.46 3.80 9.58
CA SER A 70 -16.24 4.74 10.38
C SER A 70 -17.39 5.41 9.62
N LYS A 71 -17.29 5.48 8.28
CA LYS A 71 -18.27 6.10 7.38
C LYS A 71 -19.19 5.09 6.70
N LEU A 72 -18.91 3.79 6.81
CA LEU A 72 -19.69 2.76 6.12
C LEU A 72 -21.04 2.48 6.82
N PRO A 73 -22.11 2.24 6.05
CA PRO A 73 -23.33 1.60 6.55
C PRO A 73 -23.03 0.29 7.29
N TRP A 74 -23.85 -0.05 8.30
CA TRP A 74 -23.53 -1.14 9.24
C TRP A 74 -23.44 -2.52 8.57
N GLU A 75 -24.15 -2.71 7.47
CA GLU A 75 -24.17 -3.94 6.67
C GLU A 75 -22.79 -4.27 6.07
N PHE A 76 -21.98 -3.27 5.72
CA PHE A 76 -20.67 -3.46 5.10
C PHE A 76 -19.51 -3.51 6.10
N ARG A 77 -19.72 -3.07 7.34
CA ARG A 77 -18.64 -2.95 8.33
C ARG A 77 -17.99 -4.28 8.69
N ARG A 78 -18.77 -5.37 8.77
CA ARG A 78 -18.27 -6.71 9.09
C ARG A 78 -17.34 -7.28 8.02
N GLU A 79 -17.58 -6.94 6.76
CA GLU A 79 -16.69 -7.36 5.68
C GLU A 79 -15.44 -6.48 5.63
N TRP A 80 -15.60 -5.17 5.89
CA TRP A 80 -14.49 -4.22 5.80
C TRP A 80 -13.48 -4.34 6.94
N ILE A 81 -13.93 -4.66 8.17
CA ILE A 81 -13.06 -4.80 9.35
C ILE A 81 -11.99 -5.89 9.15
N GLN A 82 -12.25 -6.89 8.31
CA GLN A 82 -11.28 -7.96 8.03
C GLN A 82 -9.95 -7.40 7.51
N ARG A 83 -9.97 -6.32 6.72
CA ARG A 83 -8.75 -5.69 6.20
C ARG A 83 -7.85 -5.14 7.31
N ILE A 84 -8.44 -4.58 8.35
CA ILE A 84 -7.70 -4.07 9.52
C ILE A 84 -7.12 -5.26 10.29
N ILE A 85 -7.92 -6.31 10.52
CA ILE A 85 -7.47 -7.54 11.19
C ILE A 85 -6.32 -8.21 10.43
N ASP A 86 -6.37 -8.26 9.10
CA ASP A 86 -5.31 -8.84 8.28
C ASP A 86 -3.99 -8.08 8.42
N HIS A 87 -4.04 -6.75 8.57
CA HIS A 87 -2.86 -5.90 8.74
C HIS A 87 -2.33 -5.91 10.17
N ASP A 88 -3.19 -5.73 11.17
CA ASP A 88 -2.80 -5.54 12.58
C ASP A 88 -2.67 -6.86 13.35
N GLY A 89 -3.30 -7.93 12.85
CA GLY A 89 -3.48 -9.17 13.58
C GLY A 89 -4.51 -9.04 14.71
N THR A 90 -4.74 -10.13 15.43
CA THR A 90 -5.63 -10.13 16.61
C THR A 90 -4.86 -10.16 17.93
N ARG A 91 -3.53 -10.38 17.85
CA ARG A 91 -2.61 -10.48 18.98
C ARG A 91 -1.25 -9.88 18.61
N PRO A 92 -0.42 -9.51 19.61
CA PRO A 92 0.93 -9.06 19.35
C PRO A 92 1.74 -10.10 18.57
N GLY A 93 2.46 -9.66 17.54
CA GLY A 93 3.28 -10.53 16.70
C GLY A 93 2.51 -11.32 15.63
N GLU A 94 1.26 -10.95 15.35
CA GLU A 94 0.46 -11.44 14.23
C GLU A 94 0.25 -10.32 13.18
N GLY A 95 -0.36 -10.67 12.05
CA GLY A 95 -0.79 -9.71 11.02
C GLY A 95 0.27 -9.35 9.97
N GLY A 96 -0.16 -8.63 8.95
CA GLY A 96 0.67 -8.16 7.85
C GLY A 96 1.78 -7.20 8.29
N LEU A 97 1.54 -6.35 9.29
CA LEU A 97 2.56 -5.44 9.81
C LEU A 97 3.73 -6.21 10.44
N GLU A 98 3.44 -7.28 11.18
CA GLU A 98 4.49 -8.15 11.69
C GLU A 98 5.28 -8.81 10.56
N ALA A 99 4.60 -9.28 9.51
CA ALA A 99 5.28 -9.85 8.35
C ALA A 99 6.22 -8.84 7.66
N TRP A 100 5.83 -7.56 7.60
CA TRP A 100 6.69 -6.49 7.07
C TRP A 100 7.87 -6.16 7.98
N LEU A 101 7.69 -6.20 9.30
CA LEU A 101 8.80 -6.05 10.25
C LEU A 101 9.84 -7.16 10.06
N ARG A 102 9.38 -8.41 9.94
CA ARG A 102 10.24 -9.57 9.66
C ARG A 102 10.93 -9.47 8.30
N LEU A 103 10.26 -8.93 7.27
CA LEU A 103 10.90 -8.66 5.98
C LEU A 103 12.04 -7.66 6.13
N GLY A 104 11.83 -6.59 6.90
CA GLY A 104 12.86 -5.61 7.20
C GLY A 104 14.06 -6.21 7.93
N GLU A 105 13.82 -7.03 8.95
CA GLU A 105 14.86 -7.78 9.68
C GLU A 105 15.63 -8.71 8.74
N ALA A 106 14.94 -9.43 7.86
CA ALA A 106 15.56 -10.35 6.89
C ALA A 106 16.49 -9.64 5.90
N VAL A 107 16.23 -8.36 5.57
CA VAL A 107 17.13 -7.55 4.74
C VAL A 107 18.18 -6.78 5.55
N GLY A 108 18.25 -6.99 6.87
CA GLY A 108 19.27 -6.44 7.76
C GLY A 108 18.94 -5.09 8.39
N LEU A 109 17.66 -4.69 8.44
CA LEU A 109 17.22 -3.51 9.19
C LEU A 109 16.92 -3.89 10.64
N ARG A 110 17.16 -2.96 11.58
CA ARG A 110 16.70 -3.16 12.96
C ARG A 110 15.21 -2.85 13.02
N ARG A 111 14.48 -3.64 13.80
CA ARG A 111 13.05 -3.45 14.06
C ARG A 111 12.73 -2.02 14.52
N ASP A 112 13.53 -1.49 15.46
CA ASP A 112 13.35 -0.14 15.99
C ASP A 112 13.53 0.94 14.92
N ASP A 113 14.43 0.75 13.93
CA ASP A 113 14.62 1.74 12.86
C ASP A 113 13.38 1.85 11.96
N LEU A 114 12.65 0.73 11.78
CA LEU A 114 11.37 0.69 11.06
C LEU A 114 10.26 1.35 11.88
N LEU A 115 10.13 0.97 13.16
CA LEU A 115 9.11 1.52 14.06
C LEU A 115 9.28 3.01 14.32
N GLU A 116 10.52 3.51 14.40
CA GLU A 116 10.85 4.94 14.54
C GLU A 116 10.91 5.68 13.19
N HIS A 117 10.77 4.97 12.08
CA HIS A 117 10.73 5.51 10.71
C HIS A 117 12.01 6.28 10.33
N ARG A 118 13.17 5.85 10.82
CA ARG A 118 14.44 6.59 10.66
C ARG A 118 14.86 6.83 9.22
N PHE A 119 14.46 5.94 8.32
CA PHE A 119 14.81 5.99 6.89
C PHE A 119 13.65 6.40 5.98
N LEU A 120 12.52 6.83 6.56
CA LEU A 120 11.35 7.27 5.80
C LEU A 120 11.64 8.61 5.13
N VAL A 121 11.52 8.67 3.81
CA VAL A 121 11.72 9.90 3.05
C VAL A 121 10.46 10.79 3.08
N PRO A 122 10.61 12.12 3.05
CA PRO A 122 9.47 13.05 3.12
C PRO A 122 8.42 12.83 2.03
N ALA A 123 8.85 12.48 0.81
CA ALA A 123 7.93 12.23 -0.31
C ALA A 123 7.04 11.00 -0.06
N ALA A 124 7.58 9.93 0.53
CA ALA A 124 6.81 8.73 0.87
C ALA A 124 5.83 9.01 1.99
N ARG A 125 6.25 9.77 3.02
CA ARG A 125 5.36 10.23 4.09
C ARG A 125 4.20 11.06 3.53
N PHE A 126 4.52 12.09 2.75
CA PHE A 126 3.50 12.95 2.14
C PHE A 126 2.53 12.16 1.26
N ALA A 127 3.01 11.24 0.42
CA ALA A 127 2.14 10.43 -0.43
C ALA A 127 1.20 9.49 0.34
N CYS A 128 1.56 9.10 1.58
CA CYS A 128 0.70 8.28 2.43
C CYS A 128 -0.28 9.11 3.28
N ASP A 129 0.15 10.30 3.72
CA ASP A 129 -0.61 11.12 4.66
C ASP A 129 -1.60 12.09 3.98
N ALA A 130 -1.42 12.37 2.67
CA ALA A 130 -2.20 13.33 1.90
C ALA A 130 -3.64 12.89 1.56
#